data_AF-A0A2V7DGL7-F1
#
_entry.id   AF-A0A2V7DGL7-F1
#
_cell.length_a   1.000
_cell.length_b   1.000
_cell.length_c   1.000
_cell.angle_alpha   90.00
_cell.angle_beta   90.00
_cell.angle_gamma   90.00
#
_symmetry.space_group_name_H-M   'P 1'
#
loop_
_entity.id
_entity.type
_entity.pdbx_description
1 polymer ?
#
loop_
_entity_poly.entity_id
_entity_poly.type
_entity_poly.pdbx_seq_one_letter_code
_entity_poly.pdbx_strand_id
1 'polypeptide(L)'
;MPLNDTQRTLVANKLELLRQASFGFTEDRLLHLQGADVTRWTNECTTELRRSIASSAPPRVEITLIDFPTLRCLSLQCRHELGPVSRRPR
;
A
#
# COMPACT_ATOMS: atom_id res chain seq x y z
N MET A 1 9.19 6.58 -16.24
CA MET A 1 8.68 7.84 -16.83
C MET A 1 7.81 8.57 -15.80
N PRO A 2 7.62 9.90 -15.87
CA PRO A 2 6.67 10.57 -14.99
C PRO A 2 5.24 10.07 -15.22
N LEU A 3 4.45 9.98 -14.15
CA LEU A 3 3.05 9.56 -14.21
C LEU A 3 2.21 10.60 -14.95
N ASN A 4 1.42 10.15 -15.93
CA ASN A 4 0.40 10.99 -16.55
C ASN A 4 -0.77 11.23 -15.57
N ASP A 5 -1.62 12.22 -15.86
CA ASP A 5 -2.73 12.60 -14.96
C ASP A 5 -3.70 11.44 -14.70
N THR A 6 -3.97 10.59 -15.70
CA THR A 6 -4.84 9.42 -15.51
C THR A 6 -4.25 8.43 -14.51
N GLN A 7 -2.95 8.17 -14.60
CA GLN A 7 -2.23 7.30 -13.68
C GLN A 7 -2.16 7.90 -12.28
N ARG A 8 -1.95 9.22 -12.17
CA ARG A 8 -1.94 9.94 -10.89
C ARG A 8 -3.29 9.84 -10.18
N THR A 9 -4.39 10.07 -10.90
CA THR A 9 -5.75 9.90 -10.37
C THR A 9 -6.01 8.44 -9.97
N LEU A 10 -5.54 7.48 -10.78
CA LEU A 10 -5.67 6.07 -10.44
C LEU A 10 -4.93 5.70 -9.14
N VAL A 11 -3.69 6.16 -8.98
CA VAL A 11 -2.90 5.96 -7.75
C VAL A 11 -3.60 6.59 -6.55
N ALA A 12 -4.10 7.83 -6.67
CA ALA A 12 -4.81 8.51 -5.59
C ALA A 12 -6.08 7.75 -5.16
N ASN A 13 -6.90 7.31 -6.12
CA ASN A 13 -8.10 6.52 -5.82
C ASN A 13 -7.76 5.19 -5.12
N LYS A 14 -6.72 4.49 -5.60
CA LYS A 14 -6.26 3.24 -4.99
C LYS A 14 -5.69 3.46 -3.59
N LEU A 15 -4.97 4.56 -3.37
CA LEU A 15 -4.47 4.96 -2.06
C LEU A 15 -5.61 5.21 -1.08
N GLU A 16 -6.65 5.93 -1.48
CA GLU A 16 -7.80 6.22 -0.63
C GLU A 16 -8.56 4.94 -0.23
N LEU A 17 -8.80 4.05 -1.20
CA LEU A 17 -9.38 2.73 -0.95
C LEU A 17 -8.55 1.92 0.05
N LEU A 18 -7.23 1.86 -0.15
CA LEU A 18 -6.33 1.19 0.78
C LEU A 18 -6.40 1.80 2.16
N ARG A 19 -6.36 3.13 2.28
CA ARG A 19 -6.41 3.83 3.56
C ARG A 19 -7.71 3.55 4.32
N GLN A 20 -8.84 3.54 3.63
CA GLN A 20 -10.14 3.21 4.23
C GLN A 20 -10.21 1.74 4.64
N ALA A 21 -9.75 0.82 3.79
CA ALA A 21 -9.83 -0.62 4.04
C ALA A 21 -8.83 -1.13 5.07
N SER A 22 -7.66 -0.51 5.20
CA SER A 22 -6.57 -0.91 6.12
C SER A 22 -6.61 -0.19 7.46
N PHE A 23 -7.72 0.49 7.78
CA PHE A 23 -7.88 1.32 8.99
C PHE A 23 -6.68 2.28 9.18
N GLY A 24 -6.37 3.05 8.13
CA GLY A 24 -5.24 3.97 8.13
C GLY A 24 -3.86 3.27 8.12
N PHE A 25 -3.72 2.18 7.38
CA PHE A 25 -2.49 1.39 7.25
C PHE A 25 -2.05 0.68 8.55
N THR A 26 -3.01 0.19 9.34
CA THR A 26 -2.73 -0.62 10.52
C THR A 26 -3.03 -2.10 10.31
N GLU A 27 -3.72 -2.46 9.22
CA GLU A 27 -4.08 -3.84 8.87
C GLU A 27 -3.57 -4.24 7.49
N ASP A 28 -3.23 -5.52 7.33
CA ASP A 28 -2.87 -6.10 6.04
C ASP A 28 -4.06 -6.07 5.08
N ARG A 29 -3.84 -5.62 3.83
CA ARG A 29 -4.89 -5.58 2.81
C ARG A 29 -4.39 -5.95 1.44
N LEU A 30 -5.20 -6.72 0.72
CA LEU A 30 -4.98 -7.04 -0.67
C LEU A 30 -5.82 -6.11 -1.55
N LEU A 31 -5.14 -5.39 -2.45
CA LEU A 31 -5.76 -4.53 -3.44
C LEU A 31 -5.76 -5.22 -4.81
N HIS A 32 -6.94 -5.40 -5.37
CA HIS A 32 -7.10 -5.95 -6.70
C HIS A 32 -7.08 -4.84 -7.77
N LEU A 33 -6.27 -5.04 -8.81
CA LEU A 33 -6.32 -4.23 -10.03
C LEU A 33 -7.27 -4.95 -11.00
N GLN A 34 -8.42 -4.35 -11.29
CA GLN A 34 -9.44 -4.94 -12.17
C GLN A 34 -9.79 -4.01 -13.32
N GLY A 35 -10.28 -4.59 -14.42
CA GLY A 35 -10.75 -3.85 -15.59
C GLY A 35 -9.69 -2.96 -16.22
N ALA A 36 -10.04 -1.70 -16.48
CA ALA A 36 -9.17 -0.71 -17.12
C ALA A 36 -7.97 -0.29 -16.26
N ASP A 37 -7.96 -0.63 -14.96
CA ASP A 37 -6.85 -0.32 -14.08
C ASP A 37 -5.62 -1.15 -14.44
N VAL A 38 -5.81 -2.40 -14.86
CA VAL A 38 -4.71 -3.32 -15.16
C VAL A 38 -3.84 -2.82 -16.31
N THR A 39 -4.46 -2.30 -17.36
CA THR A 39 -3.75 -1.79 -18.54
C THR A 39 -3.08 -0.44 -18.29
N ARG A 40 -3.53 0.30 -17.28
CA ARG A 40 -3.01 1.64 -16.93
C ARG A 40 -2.03 1.60 -15.76
N TRP A 41 -2.03 0.53 -14.97
CA TRP A 41 -1.15 0.33 -13.84
C TRP A 41 0.25 -0.05 -14.32
N THR A 42 1.22 0.81 -14.01
CA THR A 42 2.63 0.63 -14.36
C THR A 42 3.48 0.49 -13.10
N ASN A 43 4.75 0.12 -13.26
CA ASN A 43 5.68 0.07 -12.13
C ASN A 43 5.85 1.44 -11.46
N GLU A 44 5.74 2.51 -12.24
CA GLU A 44 5.72 3.88 -11.73
C GLU A 44 4.49 4.16 -10.87
N CYS A 45 3.32 3.59 -11.20
CA CYS A 45 2.13 3.67 -10.34
C CYS A 45 2.38 2.98 -9.00
N THR A 46 2.97 1.78 -9.01
CA THR A 46 3.33 1.05 -7.78
C THR A 46 4.34 1.84 -6.94
N THR A 47 5.34 2.45 -7.58
CA THR A 47 6.38 3.24 -6.91
C THR A 47 5.79 4.48 -6.25
N GLU A 48 4.91 5.20 -6.94
CA GLU A 48 4.27 6.39 -6.37
C GLU A 48 3.29 6.01 -5.25
N LEU A 49 2.50 4.94 -5.44
CA LEU A 49 1.62 4.43 -4.38
C LEU A 49 2.42 4.10 -3.12
N ARG A 50 3.55 3.40 -3.26
CA ARG A 50 4.45 3.08 -2.14
C ARG A 50 4.96 4.34 -1.44
N ARG A 51 5.35 5.36 -2.20
CA ARG A 51 5.79 6.66 -1.66
C ARG A 51 4.67 7.37 -0.89
N SER A 52 3.47 7.43 -1.45
CA SER A 52 2.32 8.08 -0.81
C SER A 52 1.90 7.37 0.49
N ILE A 53 1.94 6.04 0.49
CA ILE A 53 1.69 5.23 1.68
C ILE A 53 2.75 5.51 2.74
N ALA A 54 4.03 5.47 2.39
CA ALA A 54 5.12 5.76 3.33
C ALA A 54 5.01 7.16 3.94
N SER A 55 4.55 8.15 3.16
CA SER A 55 4.31 9.52 3.66
C SER A 55 3.08 9.65 4.57
N SER A 56 2.13 8.73 4.46
CA SER A 56 0.86 8.76 5.23
C SER A 56 0.84 7.71 6.35
N ALA A 57 1.91 6.92 6.46
CA ALA A 57 2.05 5.83 7.41
C ALA A 57 2.03 6.35 8.85
N PRO A 58 1.31 5.69 9.76
CA PRO A 58 1.46 5.97 11.18
C PRO A 58 2.91 5.73 11.64
N PRO A 59 3.44 6.54 12.57
CA PRO A 59 4.74 6.28 13.17
C PRO A 59 4.74 4.88 13.82
N ARG A 60 5.83 4.12 13.65
CA ARG A 60 6.03 2.74 14.17
C ARG A 60 5.25 1.64 13.44
N VAL A 61 4.71 1.92 12.26
CA VAL A 61 4.20 0.89 11.36
C VAL A 61 5.13 0.81 10.14
N GLU A 62 5.82 -0.31 10.01
CA GLU A 62 6.57 -0.63 8.79
C GLU A 62 5.58 -1.12 7.74
N ILE A 63 5.46 -0.36 6.65
CA ILE A 63 4.55 -0.71 5.56
C ILE A 63 5.33 -1.23 4.36
N THR A 64 4.97 -2.43 3.92
CA THR A 64 5.50 -3.05 2.71
C THR A 64 4.39 -3.22 1.68
N LEU A 65 4.66 -2.83 0.43
CA LEU A 65 3.77 -3.10 -0.70
C LEU A 65 4.43 -4.15 -1.58
N ILE A 66 3.78 -5.31 -1.72
CA ILE A 66 4.23 -6.43 -2.53
C ILE A 66 3.37 -6.48 -3.79
N ASP A 67 4.00 -6.50 -4.97
CA ASP A 67 3.29 -6.67 -6.22
C ASP A 67 3.15 -8.15 -6.59
N PHE A 68 1.95 -8.52 -7.03
CA PHE A 68 1.63 -9.84 -7.56
C PHE A 68 1.21 -9.68 -9.02
N PRO A 69 2.16 -9.56 -9.97
CA PRO A 69 1.86 -9.25 -11.35
C PRO A 69 0.98 -10.32 -12.02
N THR A 70 1.19 -11.59 -11.68
CA THR A 70 0.39 -12.72 -12.19
C THR A 70 -1.07 -12.66 -11.74
N LEU A 71 -1.31 -12.21 -10.51
CA LEU A 71 -2.66 -12.08 -9.95
C LEU A 71 -3.26 -10.69 -10.17
N ARG A 72 -2.46 -9.73 -10.67
CA ARG A 72 -2.81 -8.32 -10.81
C ARG A 72 -3.26 -7.72 -9.48
N CYS A 73 -2.55 -8.08 -8.41
CA CYS A 73 -2.85 -7.64 -7.05
C CYS A 73 -1.66 -6.92 -6.44
N LEU A 74 -1.93 -6.05 -5.48
CA LEU A 74 -0.92 -5.44 -4.61
C LEU A 74 -1.28 -5.78 -3.17
N SER A 75 -0.38 -6.45 -2.45
CA SER A 75 -0.57 -6.70 -1.04
C SER A 75 0.11 -5.61 -0.22
N LEU A 76 -0.69 -4.88 0.54
CA LEU A 76 -0.25 -4.05 1.63
C LEU A 76 -0.01 -4.95 2.85
N GLN A 77 1.21 -4.92 3.38
CA GLN A 77 1.57 -5.53 4.65
C GLN A 77 1.95 -4.45 5.65
N CYS A 78 1.30 -4.46 6.80
CA CYS A 78 1.49 -3.51 7.89
C CYS A 78 2.14 -4.26 9.05
N ARG A 79 3.44 -4.07 9.25
CA ARG A 79 4.17 -4.64 10.38
C ARG A 79 4.24 -3.59 11.47
N HIS A 80 3.51 -3.82 12.56
CA HIS A 80 3.68 -3.02 13.76
C HIS A 80 5.05 -3.31 14.33
N GLU A 81 5.86 -2.27 14.55
CA GLU A 81 7.02 -2.42 15.41
C GLU A 81 6.47 -2.75 16.80
N LEU A 82 6.45 -4.04 17.13
CA LEU A 82 6.29 -4.50 18.50
C LEU A 82 7.41 -3.83 19.30
N GLY A 83 7.05 -2.76 20.01
CA GLY A 83 7.92 -2.20 21.05
C GLY A 83 8.44 -3.33 21.94
N PRO A 84 9.62 -3.16 22.56
CA PRO A 84 10.33 -4.24 23.21
C PRO A 84 9.38 -5.04 24.09
N VAL A 85 9.22 -6.32 23.76
CA VAL A 85 8.46 -7.27 24.57
C VAL A 85 9.06 -7.23 25.96
N SER A 86 8.42 -6.48 26.85
CA SER A 86 8.74 -6.46 28.27
C SER A 86 8.35 -7.83 28.81
N ARG A 87 9.27 -8.78 28.65
CA ARG A 87 9.25 -10.07 29.32
C ARG A 87 9.28 -9.76 30.81
N ARG A 88 8.11 -9.67 31.45
CA ARG A 88 8.02 -9.71 32.90
C ARG A 88 8.49 -11.11 33.34
N PRO A 89 9.54 -11.23 34.17
CA PRO A 89 9.77 -12.48 34.88
C PRO A 89 8.63 -12.66 35.90
N ARG A 90 8.07 -13.86 35.95
CA ARG A 90 7.29 -14.33 37.10
C ARG A 90 8.22 -14.57 38.27
#